data_AF-A0A5N4DZD1-F1
#
_entry.id   AF-A0A5N4DZD1-F1
#
_cell.length_a   1.000
_cell.length_b   1.000
_cell.length_c   1.000
_cell.angle_alpha   90.00
_cell.angle_beta   90.00
_cell.angle_gamma   90.00
#
_symmetry.space_group_name_H-M   'P 1'
#
loop_
_entity.id
_entity.type
_entity.pdbx_description
1 polymer ?
#
loop_
_entity_poly.entity_id
_entity_poly.type
_entity_poly.pdbx_seq_one_letter_code
_entity_poly.pdbx_strand_id
1 'polypeptide(L)'
;MPNNFTFFKIFFKSGIFKNTISKYNDKEEAILLEIQSDILLILSGLCEHHIPRKEIFGTEGVNIILHVMKTDPKKLQSGLGYNVLLFSTLDSIWCCILGCYPLEDYFLEKEGIFLLLDLLALNPQKFCNLILGIMVEFCDNPKTAAHVNAWRGKKDQTAASLLIKLWRKEEKELGVKRDKHGKIIDTKKPLFTSFQEKQKITPLPANCPTIAVMDVAENIRAKIYAVLGKLDFENLPGLSAEDFVTLCIIHRYLDFKTGEIWNEIYEEIKLEKLRPVTMDKNILESITTASENIGKMVASLQSEMIESQACQDVQNEQKVYTKIQATHKQRELANKSWENFLARTSNAKTLKKAKRLQEKAIESSRRSKQPPNAVFHWTDIKGLNTTVPSGRVVTVESTPARLVGGPLADTDIALKKLPIRGGALQRVKAVKTVDEPKKSVPT
;
A
#
# COMPACT_ATOMS: atom_id res chain seq x y z
N MET A 1 30.69 -29.31 25.08
CA MET A 1 29.44 -28.88 24.42
C MET A 1 28.86 -27.59 25.05
N PRO A 2 28.52 -27.49 26.35
CA PRO A 2 28.09 -26.21 26.95
C PRO A 2 29.19 -25.11 26.94
N ASN A 3 30.45 -25.51 26.90
CA ASN A 3 31.60 -24.58 26.90
C ASN A 3 31.69 -23.72 25.63
N ASN A 4 31.23 -24.20 24.47
CA ASN A 4 31.32 -23.43 23.21
C ASN A 4 30.34 -22.24 23.22
N PHE A 5 29.08 -22.47 23.60
CA PHE A 5 28.12 -21.36 23.77
C PHE A 5 28.49 -20.44 24.94
N THR A 6 29.18 -20.95 25.96
CA THR A 6 29.72 -20.12 27.06
C THR A 6 30.80 -19.18 26.54
N PHE A 7 31.68 -19.66 25.67
CA PHE A 7 32.66 -18.83 24.97
C PHE A 7 31.96 -17.75 24.14
N PHE A 8 30.97 -18.08 23.32
CA PHE A 8 30.21 -17.06 22.57
C PHE A 8 29.46 -16.06 23.47
N LYS A 9 28.90 -16.51 24.60
CA LYS A 9 28.31 -15.61 25.61
C LYS A 9 29.34 -14.63 26.19
N ILE A 10 30.61 -15.00 26.27
CA ILE A 10 31.68 -14.07 26.66
C ILE A 10 31.90 -13.02 25.57
N PHE A 11 31.96 -13.41 24.29
CA PHE A 11 32.08 -12.46 23.15
C PHE A 11 30.88 -11.51 23.05
N PHE A 12 29.68 -12.01 23.35
CA PHE A 12 28.46 -11.21 23.41
C PHE A 12 28.47 -10.22 24.58
N LYS A 13 29.00 -10.63 25.73
CA LYS A 13 29.13 -9.76 26.92
C LYS A 13 30.29 -8.77 26.83
N SER A 14 31.37 -9.10 26.12
CA SER A 14 32.54 -8.23 25.95
C SER A 14 32.31 -7.06 25.00
N GLY A 15 31.11 -6.94 24.42
CA GLY A 15 30.71 -5.76 23.64
C GLY A 15 31.28 -5.73 22.23
N ILE A 16 31.84 -6.83 21.72
CA ILE A 16 32.42 -6.90 20.36
C ILE A 16 31.41 -6.50 19.28
N PHE A 17 30.14 -6.87 19.45
CA PHE A 17 29.05 -6.45 18.56
C PHE A 17 28.45 -5.08 18.92
N LYS A 18 28.66 -4.58 20.14
CA LYS A 18 28.13 -3.27 20.61
C LYS A 18 29.10 -2.11 20.37
N ASN A 19 30.38 -2.40 20.15
CA ASN A 19 31.44 -1.42 19.94
C ASN A 19 31.38 -0.83 18.53
N THR A 20 30.33 -0.07 18.24
CA THR A 20 30.27 0.82 17.08
C THR A 20 30.93 2.14 17.45
N ILE A 21 32.24 2.15 17.71
CA ILE A 21 32.92 3.33 18.24
C ILE A 21 33.81 3.94 17.17
N SER A 22 33.50 5.21 16.88
CA SER A 22 34.10 6.18 15.96
C SER A 22 35.60 6.47 16.14
N LYS A 23 36.42 5.48 16.49
CA LYS A 23 37.84 5.66 16.88
C LYS A 23 38.79 4.58 16.36
N TYR A 24 38.33 3.63 15.55
CA TYR A 24 39.23 2.64 14.94
C TYR A 24 39.78 3.17 13.63
N ASN A 25 41.02 2.78 13.30
CA ASN A 25 41.52 2.95 11.93
C ASN A 25 40.88 1.90 11.00
N ASP A 26 40.92 2.14 9.69
CA ASP A 26 40.29 1.25 8.69
C ASP A 26 40.76 -0.22 8.79
N LYS A 27 42.00 -0.46 9.23
CA LYS A 27 42.54 -1.83 9.40
C LYS A 27 41.96 -2.54 10.61
N GLU A 28 41.84 -1.84 11.73
CA GLU A 28 41.23 -2.36 12.96
C GLU A 28 39.73 -2.58 12.76
N GLU A 29 39.05 -1.70 12.01
CA GLU A 29 37.65 -1.88 11.64
C GLU A 29 37.48 -3.13 10.75
N ALA A 30 38.32 -3.33 9.74
CA ALA A 30 38.27 -4.51 8.89
C ALA A 30 38.46 -5.82 9.68
N ILE A 31 39.45 -5.88 10.58
CA ILE A 31 39.70 -7.05 11.44
C ILE A 31 38.50 -7.31 12.37
N LEU A 32 37.90 -6.24 12.94
CA LEU A 32 36.73 -6.38 13.79
C LEU A 32 35.53 -6.95 13.01
N LEU A 33 35.30 -6.48 11.78
CA LEU A 33 34.23 -6.97 10.91
C LEU A 33 34.45 -8.44 10.53
N GLU A 34 35.69 -8.85 10.27
CA GLU A 34 36.07 -10.24 10.01
C GLU A 34 35.76 -11.13 11.22
N ILE A 35 36.23 -10.75 12.41
CA ILE A 35 35.94 -11.47 13.67
C ILE A 35 34.44 -11.59 13.91
N GLN A 36 33.68 -10.50 13.72
CA GLN A 36 32.21 -10.53 13.86
C GLN A 36 31.57 -11.49 12.85
N SER A 37 32.03 -11.47 11.60
CA SER A 37 31.51 -12.32 10.53
C SER A 37 31.77 -13.80 10.81
N ASP A 38 32.98 -14.15 11.26
CA ASP A 38 33.37 -15.52 11.59
C ASP A 38 32.57 -16.06 12.78
N ILE A 39 32.40 -15.24 13.82
CA ILE A 39 31.57 -15.62 14.97
C ILE A 39 30.15 -15.93 14.53
N LEU A 40 29.55 -15.10 13.68
CA LEU A 40 28.19 -15.32 13.17
C LEU A 40 28.10 -16.61 12.34
N LEU A 41 29.07 -16.87 11.45
CA LEU A 41 29.09 -18.10 10.65
C LEU A 41 29.26 -19.36 11.50
N ILE A 42 30.11 -19.31 12.53
CA ILE A 42 30.26 -20.44 13.46
C ILE A 42 28.94 -20.67 14.21
N LEU A 43 28.27 -19.61 14.64
CA LEU A 43 26.97 -19.72 15.30
C LEU A 43 25.90 -20.30 14.38
N SER A 44 25.86 -19.87 13.11
CA SER A 44 24.98 -20.44 12.10
C SER A 44 25.17 -21.95 11.99
N GLY A 45 26.40 -22.43 11.76
CA GLY A 45 26.68 -23.87 11.64
C GLY A 45 26.43 -24.65 12.92
N LEU A 46 26.52 -24.01 14.10
CA LEU A 46 26.14 -24.65 15.36
C LEU A 46 24.62 -24.76 15.50
N CYS A 47 23.85 -23.76 15.08
CA CYS A 47 22.40 -23.71 15.25
C CYS A 47 21.61 -24.40 14.13
N GLU A 48 22.22 -24.59 12.97
CA GLU A 48 21.61 -25.21 11.80
C GLU A 48 20.91 -26.54 12.18
N HIS A 49 19.62 -26.65 11.84
CA HIS A 49 18.74 -27.78 12.14
C HIS A 49 18.63 -28.24 13.62
N HIS A 50 19.14 -27.46 14.59
CA HIS A 50 19.17 -27.85 16.00
C HIS A 50 18.41 -26.87 16.92
N ILE A 51 17.11 -27.11 17.13
CA ILE A 51 16.22 -26.26 17.94
C ILE A 51 16.78 -25.95 19.35
N PRO A 52 17.31 -26.92 20.14
CA PRO A 52 17.83 -26.60 21.48
C PRO A 52 19.00 -25.59 21.47
N ARG A 53 19.78 -25.57 20.38
CA ARG A 53 20.88 -24.61 20.24
C ARG A 53 20.38 -23.22 19.86
N LYS A 54 19.29 -23.15 19.07
CA LYS A 54 18.56 -21.89 18.82
C LYS A 54 17.99 -21.33 20.13
N GLU A 55 17.40 -22.15 20.98
CA GLU A 55 16.92 -21.69 22.30
C GLU A 55 18.05 -21.12 23.18
N ILE A 56 19.26 -21.69 23.12
CA ILE A 56 20.44 -21.17 23.82
C ILE A 56 20.93 -19.85 23.22
N PHE A 57 20.82 -19.68 21.89
CA PHE A 57 21.09 -18.41 21.21
C PHE A 57 20.22 -17.29 21.79
N GLY A 58 18.92 -17.58 21.98
CA GLY A 58 18.02 -16.77 22.81
C GLY A 58 17.79 -15.35 22.27
N THR A 59 17.04 -14.56 23.05
CA THR A 59 16.71 -13.17 22.72
C THR A 59 17.95 -12.26 22.65
N GLU A 60 19.00 -12.56 23.41
CA GLU A 60 20.26 -11.82 23.37
C GLU A 60 20.97 -11.96 22.02
N GLY A 61 21.00 -13.17 21.44
CA GLY A 61 21.51 -13.38 20.10
C GLY A 61 20.71 -12.60 19.06
N VAL A 62 19.37 -12.61 19.19
CA VAL A 62 18.49 -11.82 18.31
C VAL A 62 18.76 -10.32 18.41
N ASN A 63 18.95 -9.77 19.62
CA ASN A 63 19.28 -8.37 19.83
C ASN A 63 20.59 -7.96 19.12
N ILE A 64 21.57 -8.86 19.06
CA ILE A 64 22.85 -8.63 18.38
C ILE A 64 22.67 -8.59 16.87
N ILE A 65 21.93 -9.55 16.30
CA ILE A 65 21.58 -9.55 14.88
C ILE A 65 20.89 -8.24 14.51
N LEU A 66 19.89 -7.81 15.28
CA LEU A 66 19.18 -6.55 15.06
C LEU A 66 20.11 -5.33 15.13
N HIS A 67 21.08 -5.34 16.05
CA HIS A 67 22.07 -4.27 16.15
C HIS A 67 22.97 -4.20 14.92
N VAL A 68 23.48 -5.35 14.45
CA VAL A 68 24.32 -5.43 13.25
C VAL A 68 23.54 -5.00 12.00
N MET A 69 22.26 -5.39 11.88
CA MET A 69 21.39 -4.98 10.78
C MET A 69 21.12 -3.48 10.72
N LYS A 70 21.19 -2.77 11.85
CA LYS A 70 21.01 -1.29 11.92
C LYS A 70 22.23 -0.51 11.44
N THR A 71 23.29 -1.19 11.00
CA THR A 71 24.48 -0.54 10.44
C THR A 71 24.12 0.32 9.22
N ASP A 72 24.76 1.49 9.09
CA ASP A 72 24.51 2.42 7.98
C ASP A 72 24.73 1.73 6.62
N PRO A 73 23.69 1.63 5.76
CA PRO A 73 23.82 0.96 4.48
C PRO A 73 24.85 1.59 3.53
N LYS A 74 25.23 2.86 3.73
CA LYS A 74 26.31 3.49 2.96
C LYS A 74 27.65 2.78 3.15
N LYS A 75 27.84 2.11 4.29
CA LYS A 75 29.06 1.35 4.58
C LYS A 75 29.19 0.07 3.76
N LEU A 76 28.12 -0.45 3.17
CA LEU A 76 28.18 -1.64 2.29
C LEU A 76 29.06 -1.41 1.05
N GLN A 77 29.25 -0.16 0.65
CA GLN A 77 30.09 0.25 -0.49
C GLN A 77 31.54 0.56 -0.10
N SER A 78 31.89 0.54 1.20
CA SER A 78 33.21 0.94 1.69
C SER A 78 34.34 -0.06 1.38
N GLY A 79 34.02 -1.30 0.99
CA GLY A 79 35.01 -2.35 0.71
C GLY A 79 35.66 -2.97 1.95
N LEU A 80 35.36 -2.50 3.16
CA LEU A 80 35.99 -2.94 4.44
C LEU A 80 35.50 -4.30 4.97
N GLY A 81 34.67 -5.04 4.22
CA GLY A 81 34.13 -6.35 4.65
C GLY A 81 32.68 -6.34 5.13
N TYR A 82 31.99 -5.19 5.11
CA TYR A 82 30.57 -5.08 5.49
C TYR A 82 29.62 -6.01 4.71
N ASN A 83 29.96 -6.37 3.46
CA ASN A 83 29.17 -7.34 2.68
C ASN A 83 29.27 -8.76 3.25
N VAL A 84 30.44 -9.14 3.79
CA VAL A 84 30.64 -10.44 4.45
C VAL A 84 29.87 -10.43 5.76
N LEU A 85 29.96 -9.36 6.55
CA LEU A 85 29.19 -9.23 7.79
C LEU A 85 27.68 -9.30 7.54
N LEU A 86 27.18 -8.62 6.51
CA LEU A 86 25.76 -8.68 6.12
C LEU A 86 25.37 -10.10 5.72
N PHE A 87 26.18 -10.78 4.90
CA PHE A 87 25.94 -12.17 4.53
C PHE A 87 25.87 -13.07 5.77
N SER A 88 26.88 -13.03 6.65
CA SER A 88 26.91 -13.82 7.88
C SER A 88 25.74 -13.50 8.80
N THR A 89 25.26 -12.25 8.82
CA THR A 89 24.09 -11.85 9.59
C THR A 89 22.81 -12.45 9.01
N LEU A 90 22.62 -12.40 7.70
CA LEU A 90 21.47 -13.00 7.01
C LEU A 90 21.46 -14.53 7.16
N ASP A 91 22.62 -15.15 7.02
CA ASP A 91 22.83 -16.58 7.26
C ASP A 91 22.53 -16.95 8.72
N SER A 92 22.95 -16.13 9.70
CA SER A 92 22.59 -16.33 11.11
C SER A 92 21.10 -16.17 11.37
N ILE A 93 20.39 -15.28 10.66
CA ILE A 93 18.92 -15.22 10.75
C ILE A 93 18.31 -16.54 10.28
N TRP A 94 18.77 -17.04 9.13
CA TRP A 94 18.32 -18.32 8.58
C TRP A 94 18.59 -19.49 9.54
N CYS A 95 19.81 -19.62 10.01
CA CYS A 95 20.24 -20.79 10.77
C CYS A 95 19.85 -20.70 12.26
N CYS A 96 19.92 -19.53 12.88
CA CYS A 96 19.74 -19.36 14.33
C CYS A 96 18.32 -18.96 14.74
N ILE A 97 17.56 -18.24 13.90
CA ILE A 97 16.25 -17.68 14.26
C ILE A 97 15.11 -18.47 13.63
N LEU A 98 15.14 -18.66 12.31
CA LEU A 98 14.06 -19.32 11.57
C LEU A 98 13.82 -20.76 12.05
N GLY A 99 12.57 -21.19 12.09
CA GLY A 99 12.14 -22.49 12.61
C GLY A 99 12.09 -22.57 14.15
N CYS A 100 12.37 -21.48 14.87
CA CYS A 100 12.20 -21.38 16.32
C CYS A 100 11.19 -20.26 16.65
N TYR A 101 9.91 -20.62 16.74
CA TYR A 101 8.80 -19.66 16.91
C TYR A 101 9.02 -18.60 18.02
N PRO A 102 9.54 -18.93 19.22
CA PRO A 102 9.80 -17.90 20.23
C PRO A 102 10.80 -16.82 19.79
N LEU A 103 11.83 -17.21 19.00
CA LEU A 103 12.81 -16.26 18.49
C LEU A 103 12.28 -15.48 17.30
N GLU A 104 11.51 -16.13 16.42
CA GLU A 104 10.83 -15.45 15.31
C GLU A 104 9.88 -14.38 15.85
N ASP A 105 9.04 -14.74 16.82
CA ASP A 105 8.10 -13.82 17.46
C ASP A 105 8.85 -12.63 18.08
N TYR A 106 9.93 -12.90 18.81
CA TYR A 106 10.76 -11.84 19.37
C TYR A 106 11.43 -10.97 18.29
N PHE A 107 11.89 -11.57 17.18
CA PHE A 107 12.46 -10.83 16.05
C PHE A 107 11.41 -9.92 15.39
N LEU A 108 10.18 -10.41 15.21
CA LEU A 108 9.05 -9.64 14.67
C LEU A 108 8.65 -8.50 15.60
N GLU A 109 8.54 -8.76 16.91
CA GLU A 109 8.23 -7.76 17.94
C GLU A 109 9.28 -6.63 18.01
N LYS A 110 10.53 -6.93 17.68
CA LYS A 110 11.63 -5.96 17.62
C LYS A 110 11.82 -5.34 16.24
N GLU A 111 10.81 -5.41 15.38
CA GLU A 111 10.79 -4.82 14.04
C GLU A 111 11.92 -5.36 13.13
N GLY A 112 12.41 -6.58 13.38
CA GLY A 112 13.49 -7.16 12.59
C GLY A 112 13.13 -7.34 11.11
N ILE A 113 11.87 -7.65 10.83
CA ILE A 113 11.38 -7.75 9.44
C ILE A 113 11.33 -6.39 8.73
N PHE A 114 11.21 -5.29 9.48
CA PHE A 114 11.26 -3.95 8.90
C PHE A 114 12.67 -3.65 8.40
N LEU A 115 13.68 -4.07 9.17
CA LEU A 115 15.08 -3.96 8.76
C LEU A 115 15.38 -4.81 7.51
N LEU A 116 14.80 -6.02 7.40
CA LEU A 116 14.92 -6.84 6.18
C LEU A 116 14.29 -6.15 4.96
N LEU A 117 13.10 -5.57 5.12
CA LEU A 117 12.41 -4.82 4.06
C LEU A 117 13.15 -3.54 3.68
N ASP A 118 13.74 -2.84 4.64
CA ASP A 118 14.58 -1.67 4.39
C ASP A 118 15.84 -2.04 3.61
N LEU A 119 16.50 -3.14 3.98
CA LEU A 119 17.63 -3.69 3.22
C LEU A 119 17.22 -4.09 1.80
N LEU A 120 16.06 -4.72 1.65
CA LEU A 120 15.51 -5.10 0.35
C LEU A 120 15.19 -3.86 -0.50
N ALA A 121 14.68 -2.79 0.10
CA ALA A 121 14.37 -1.53 -0.56
C ALA A 121 15.60 -0.79 -1.10
N LEU A 122 16.77 -1.03 -0.51
CA LEU A 122 18.05 -0.55 -1.03
C LEU A 122 18.51 -1.31 -2.28
N ASN A 123 17.91 -2.46 -2.55
CA ASN A 123 18.15 -3.29 -3.72
C ASN A 123 19.63 -3.71 -3.91
N PRO A 124 20.27 -4.31 -2.89
CA PRO A 124 21.58 -4.90 -3.07
C PRO A 124 21.43 -6.17 -3.94
N GLN A 125 21.78 -6.06 -5.22
CA GLN A 125 21.56 -7.13 -6.23
C GLN A 125 22.02 -8.52 -5.79
N LYS A 126 23.10 -8.60 -4.98
CA LYS A 126 23.67 -9.85 -4.46
C LYS A 126 22.86 -10.52 -3.35
N PHE A 127 22.05 -9.76 -2.60
CA PHE A 127 21.37 -10.24 -1.40
C PHE A 127 19.84 -10.32 -1.54
N CYS A 128 19.25 -9.76 -2.61
CA CYS A 128 17.80 -9.80 -2.84
C CYS A 128 17.25 -11.24 -2.76
N ASN A 129 17.93 -12.20 -3.40
CA ASN A 129 17.50 -13.60 -3.41
C ASN A 129 17.52 -14.24 -2.01
N LEU A 130 18.55 -13.96 -1.22
CA LEU A 130 18.69 -14.46 0.15
C LEU A 130 17.67 -13.82 1.10
N ILE A 131 17.52 -12.49 1.04
CA ILE A 131 16.55 -11.76 1.88
C ILE A 131 15.13 -12.23 1.58
N LEU A 132 14.77 -12.36 0.31
CA LEU A 132 13.45 -12.88 -0.08
C LEU A 132 13.25 -14.33 0.35
N GLY A 133 14.31 -15.16 0.32
CA GLY A 133 14.26 -16.51 0.87
C GLY A 133 13.92 -16.50 2.36
N ILE A 134 14.63 -15.67 3.14
CA ILE A 134 14.37 -15.50 4.58
C ILE A 134 12.92 -15.05 4.81
N MET A 135 12.42 -14.14 3.99
CA MET A 135 11.03 -13.68 4.07
C MET A 135 10.02 -14.79 3.79
N VAL A 136 10.28 -15.69 2.84
CA VAL A 136 9.39 -16.83 2.55
C VAL A 136 9.26 -17.72 3.77
N GLU A 137 10.37 -18.08 4.42
CA GLU A 137 10.38 -18.90 5.63
C GLU A 137 9.66 -18.20 6.80
N PHE A 138 9.90 -16.90 7.02
CA PHE A 138 9.17 -16.14 8.05
C PHE A 138 7.65 -16.14 7.81
N CYS A 139 7.19 -16.22 6.56
CA CYS A 139 5.76 -16.24 6.25
C CYS A 139 5.04 -17.53 6.69
N ASP A 140 5.76 -18.55 7.16
CA ASP A 140 5.16 -19.69 7.84
C ASP A 140 4.74 -19.36 9.28
N ASN A 141 5.27 -18.29 9.88
CA ASN A 141 4.75 -17.73 11.11
C ASN A 141 3.52 -16.86 10.83
N PRO A 142 2.35 -17.16 11.42
CA PRO A 142 1.11 -16.44 11.15
C PRO A 142 1.14 -14.96 11.55
N LYS A 143 2.05 -14.56 12.45
CA LYS A 143 2.18 -13.15 12.88
C LYS A 143 2.87 -12.30 11.81
N THR A 144 3.68 -12.90 10.94
CA THR A 144 4.53 -12.20 9.96
C THR A 144 3.72 -11.28 9.06
N ALA A 145 2.57 -11.73 8.55
CA ALA A 145 1.77 -10.95 7.61
C ALA A 145 1.35 -9.58 8.17
N ALA A 146 0.99 -9.52 9.47
CA ALA A 146 0.62 -8.27 10.12
C ALA A 146 1.80 -7.28 10.19
N HIS A 147 3.01 -7.77 10.51
CA HIS A 147 4.21 -6.94 10.54
C HIS A 147 4.60 -6.47 9.12
N VAL A 148 4.60 -7.35 8.12
CA VAL A 148 4.93 -6.99 6.73
C VAL A 148 3.96 -5.93 6.20
N ASN A 149 2.65 -6.08 6.46
CA ASN A 149 1.63 -5.12 6.04
C ASN A 149 1.71 -3.78 6.80
N ALA A 150 2.29 -3.77 8.00
CA ALA A 150 2.52 -2.56 8.78
C ALA A 150 3.74 -1.76 8.32
N TRP A 151 4.71 -2.39 7.65
CA TRP A 151 5.92 -1.71 7.18
C TRP A 151 5.61 -0.57 6.19
N ARG A 152 6.34 0.54 6.33
CA ARG A 152 6.29 1.69 5.43
C ARG A 152 7.71 2.15 5.10
N GLY A 153 8.05 2.08 3.82
CA GLY A 153 9.30 2.57 3.28
C GLY A 153 9.30 4.07 3.00
N LYS A 154 10.33 4.53 2.27
CA LYS A 154 10.44 5.93 1.82
C LYS A 154 9.21 6.30 0.98
N LYS A 155 8.65 7.50 1.21
CA LYS A 155 7.43 8.01 0.55
C LYS A 155 6.19 7.13 0.81
N ASP A 156 6.09 6.55 2.01
CA ASP A 156 4.95 5.71 2.42
C ASP A 156 4.75 4.47 1.53
N GLN A 157 5.84 3.95 0.96
CA GLN A 157 5.81 2.75 0.13
C GLN A 157 5.43 1.53 0.97
N THR A 158 4.44 0.75 0.52
CA THR A 158 4.04 -0.50 1.17
C THR A 158 4.94 -1.67 0.74
N ALA A 159 4.99 -2.72 1.56
CA ALA A 159 5.79 -3.92 1.25
C ALA A 159 5.35 -4.58 -0.07
N ALA A 160 4.04 -4.65 -0.32
CA ALA A 160 3.48 -5.12 -1.58
C ALA A 160 3.99 -4.31 -2.78
N SER A 161 3.92 -2.97 -2.71
CA SER A 161 4.44 -2.10 -3.78
C SER A 161 5.95 -2.27 -3.98
N LEU A 162 6.73 -2.51 -2.92
CA LEU A 162 8.16 -2.83 -3.04
C LEU A 162 8.38 -4.14 -3.80
N LEU A 163 7.72 -5.23 -3.40
CA LEU A 163 7.84 -6.55 -4.02
C LEU A 163 7.45 -6.51 -5.51
N ILE A 164 6.36 -5.82 -5.85
CA ILE A 164 5.90 -5.66 -7.22
C ILE A 164 6.89 -4.85 -8.07
N LYS A 165 7.54 -3.83 -7.49
CA LYS A 165 8.61 -3.08 -8.20
C LYS A 165 9.86 -3.93 -8.43
N LEU A 166 10.24 -4.76 -7.46
CA LEU A 166 11.35 -5.70 -7.62
C LEU A 166 11.06 -6.71 -8.73
N TRP A 167 9.82 -7.22 -8.80
CA TRP A 167 9.37 -8.06 -9.90
C TRP A 167 9.55 -7.38 -11.27
N ARG A 168 9.07 -6.14 -11.42
CA ARG A 168 9.21 -5.38 -12.68
C ARG A 168 10.67 -5.17 -13.06
N LYS A 169 11.54 -4.92 -12.09
CA LYS A 169 12.99 -4.80 -12.31
C LYS A 169 13.58 -6.13 -12.80
N GLU A 170 13.24 -7.23 -12.14
CA GLU A 170 13.69 -8.58 -12.50
C GLU A 170 13.26 -8.95 -13.93
N GLU A 171 12.00 -8.72 -14.28
CA GLU A 171 11.51 -8.98 -15.64
C GLU A 171 12.25 -8.19 -16.70
N LYS A 172 12.61 -6.94 -16.39
CA LYS A 172 13.41 -6.10 -17.28
C LYS A 172 14.83 -6.65 -17.45
N GLU A 173 15.46 -7.12 -16.38
CA GLU A 173 16.80 -7.74 -16.42
C GLU A 173 16.79 -9.06 -17.19
N LEU A 174 15.74 -9.88 -17.04
CA LEU A 174 15.55 -11.12 -17.79
C LEU A 174 15.12 -10.90 -19.26
N GLY A 175 14.73 -9.68 -19.62
CA GLY A 175 14.32 -9.30 -20.97
C GLY A 175 12.92 -9.81 -21.36
N VAL A 176 12.01 -9.91 -20.39
CA VAL A 176 10.61 -10.29 -20.63
C VAL A 176 9.90 -9.15 -21.38
N LYS A 177 9.19 -9.48 -22.47
CA LYS A 177 8.51 -8.48 -23.31
C LYS A 177 7.17 -8.05 -22.68
N ARG A 178 7.02 -6.75 -22.46
CA ARG A 178 5.82 -6.10 -21.89
C ARG A 178 5.42 -4.92 -22.77
N ASP A 179 4.14 -4.54 -22.74
CA ASP A 179 3.70 -3.31 -23.39
C ASP A 179 4.07 -2.06 -22.56
N LYS A 180 3.68 -0.87 -23.05
CA LYS A 180 3.90 0.42 -22.37
C LYS A 180 3.24 0.55 -20.99
N HIS A 181 2.25 -0.29 -20.68
CA HIS A 181 1.48 -0.27 -19.43
C HIS A 181 1.81 -1.50 -18.55
N GLY A 182 2.79 -2.34 -18.92
CA GLY A 182 3.14 -3.56 -18.18
C GLY A 182 2.25 -4.77 -18.48
N LYS A 183 1.41 -4.69 -19.51
CA LYS A 183 0.50 -5.76 -19.95
C LYS A 183 1.26 -6.89 -20.66
N ILE A 184 0.70 -8.09 -20.60
CA ILE A 184 1.13 -9.25 -21.39
C ILE A 184 0.94 -8.97 -22.90
N ILE A 185 2.00 -9.14 -23.69
CA ILE A 185 1.96 -9.09 -25.16
C ILE A 185 1.72 -10.50 -25.72
N ASP A 186 2.56 -11.46 -25.35
CA ASP A 186 2.46 -12.85 -25.79
C ASP A 186 1.66 -13.67 -24.77
N THR A 187 0.42 -14.00 -25.13
CA THR A 187 -0.48 -14.79 -24.27
C THR A 187 -0.10 -16.28 -24.21
N LYS A 188 0.69 -16.79 -25.16
CA LYS A 188 1.21 -18.17 -25.15
C LYS A 188 2.45 -18.30 -24.28
N LYS A 189 3.26 -17.24 -24.20
CA LYS A 189 4.51 -17.23 -23.45
C LYS A 189 4.66 -15.97 -22.58
N PRO A 190 3.84 -15.81 -21.52
CA PRO A 190 3.76 -14.54 -20.78
C PRO A 190 4.98 -14.18 -19.93
N LEU A 191 5.79 -15.16 -19.54
CA LEU A 191 6.96 -14.99 -18.65
C LEU A 191 8.30 -15.24 -19.34
N PHE A 192 8.26 -15.44 -20.66
CA PHE A 192 9.38 -15.92 -21.46
C PHE A 192 10.51 -14.90 -21.49
N THR A 193 11.71 -15.39 -21.19
CA THR A 193 12.91 -14.56 -21.08
C THR A 193 13.66 -14.47 -22.40
N SER A 194 14.47 -13.42 -22.54
CA SER A 194 15.37 -13.28 -23.70
C SER A 194 16.44 -14.38 -23.76
N PHE A 195 16.75 -14.99 -22.61
CA PHE A 195 17.67 -16.12 -22.51
C PHE A 195 17.04 -17.41 -23.07
N GLN A 196 15.80 -17.72 -22.68
CA GLN A 196 15.03 -18.85 -23.24
C GLN A 196 14.75 -18.69 -24.75
N GLU A 197 14.68 -17.46 -25.27
CA GLU A 197 14.57 -17.22 -26.72
C GLU A 197 15.85 -17.58 -27.48
N LYS A 198 17.02 -17.40 -26.86
CA LYS A 198 18.32 -17.75 -27.43
C LYS A 198 18.64 -19.24 -27.30
N GLN A 199 18.33 -19.82 -26.14
CA GLN A 199 18.48 -21.25 -25.91
C GLN A 199 17.34 -21.99 -26.61
N LYS A 200 17.62 -22.59 -27.77
CA LYS A 200 16.67 -23.51 -28.39
C LYS A 200 16.43 -24.68 -27.43
N ILE A 201 15.18 -25.14 -27.36
CA ILE A 201 14.82 -26.33 -26.61
C ILE A 201 15.62 -27.50 -27.20
N THR A 202 16.36 -28.19 -26.35
CA THR A 202 17.15 -29.38 -26.69
C THR A 202 16.69 -30.51 -25.78
N PRO A 203 16.39 -31.70 -26.30
CA PRO A 203 16.03 -32.84 -25.48
C PRO A 203 17.17 -33.17 -24.50
N LEU A 204 16.85 -33.24 -23.22
CA LEU A 204 17.78 -33.58 -22.16
C LEU A 204 17.35 -34.90 -21.50
N PRO A 205 18.29 -35.62 -20.85
CA PRO A 205 17.95 -36.80 -20.07
C PRO A 205 16.90 -36.50 -18.98
N ALA A 206 16.06 -37.48 -18.64
CA ALA A 206 14.94 -37.30 -17.70
C ALA A 206 15.33 -36.90 -16.26
N ASN A 207 16.62 -36.99 -15.90
CA ASN A 207 17.14 -36.55 -14.61
C ASN A 207 17.61 -35.09 -14.61
N CYS A 208 17.57 -34.41 -15.76
CA CYS A 208 17.92 -32.99 -15.88
C CYS A 208 16.66 -32.13 -15.79
N PRO A 209 16.67 -31.04 -14.98
CA PRO A 209 15.57 -30.09 -14.98
C PRO A 209 15.48 -29.36 -16.32
N THR A 210 14.27 -29.02 -16.75
CA THR A 210 14.05 -28.21 -17.95
C THR A 210 14.39 -26.75 -17.70
N ILE A 211 14.52 -25.96 -18.78
CA ILE A 211 14.90 -24.54 -18.69
C ILE A 211 13.87 -23.74 -17.89
N ALA A 212 12.56 -24.00 -18.07
CA ALA A 212 11.52 -23.35 -17.28
C ALA A 212 11.62 -23.66 -15.78
N VAL A 213 12.05 -24.87 -15.40
CA VAL A 213 12.27 -25.27 -14.00
C VAL A 213 13.51 -24.60 -13.43
N MET A 214 14.62 -24.57 -14.18
CA MET A 214 15.85 -23.90 -13.75
C MET A 214 15.61 -22.40 -13.52
N ASP A 215 14.85 -21.74 -14.39
CA ASP A 215 14.50 -20.33 -14.24
C ASP A 215 13.79 -20.04 -12.90
N VAL A 216 12.94 -20.93 -12.40
CA VAL A 216 12.25 -20.76 -11.10
C VAL A 216 13.26 -20.73 -9.94
N ALA A 217 14.34 -21.50 -10.02
CA ALA A 217 15.35 -21.59 -8.97
C ALA A 217 16.35 -20.42 -9.00
N GLU A 218 16.66 -19.90 -10.19
CA GLU A 218 17.72 -18.92 -10.40
C GLU A 218 17.30 -17.46 -10.14
N ASN A 219 16.01 -17.15 -10.27
CA ASN A 219 15.51 -15.79 -10.13
C ASN A 219 14.71 -15.53 -8.84
N ILE A 220 14.42 -14.26 -8.56
CA ILE A 220 13.67 -13.85 -7.36
C ILE A 220 12.14 -13.95 -7.52
N ARG A 221 11.63 -14.22 -8.72
CA ARG A 221 10.19 -14.16 -9.04
C ARG A 221 9.39 -15.16 -8.19
N ALA A 222 9.86 -16.40 -8.09
CA ALA A 222 9.20 -17.43 -7.30
C ALA A 222 9.08 -17.04 -5.81
N LYS A 223 10.10 -16.37 -5.27
CA LYS A 223 10.12 -15.91 -3.87
C LYS A 223 9.17 -14.74 -3.66
N ILE A 224 9.13 -13.79 -4.60
CA ILE A 224 8.15 -12.69 -4.58
C ILE A 224 6.72 -13.23 -4.63
N TYR A 225 6.45 -14.19 -5.52
CA TYR A 225 5.16 -14.86 -5.61
C TYR A 225 4.78 -15.53 -4.28
N ALA A 226 5.70 -16.29 -3.69
CA ALA A 226 5.47 -16.98 -2.42
C ALA A 226 5.15 -16.01 -1.27
N VAL A 227 5.93 -14.92 -1.13
CA VAL A 227 5.67 -13.89 -0.11
C VAL A 227 4.31 -13.23 -0.34
N LEU A 228 4.01 -12.77 -1.55
CA LEU A 228 2.73 -12.11 -1.86
C LEU A 228 1.53 -13.06 -1.66
N GLY A 229 1.69 -14.34 -1.97
CA GLY A 229 0.65 -15.36 -1.71
C GLY A 229 0.36 -15.54 -0.22
N LYS A 230 1.36 -15.39 0.65
CA LYS A 230 1.19 -15.44 2.11
C LYS A 230 0.61 -14.15 2.70
N LEU A 231 0.76 -13.03 2.01
CA LEU A 231 0.19 -11.73 2.41
C LEU A 231 -1.27 -11.54 1.99
N ASP A 232 -1.82 -12.49 1.23
CA ASP A 232 -3.14 -12.45 0.59
C ASP A 232 -3.24 -11.38 -0.52
N PHE A 233 -3.31 -11.85 -1.78
CA PHE A 233 -3.31 -11.02 -2.98
C PHE A 233 -4.45 -9.98 -3.02
N GLU A 234 -5.53 -10.21 -2.28
CA GLU A 234 -6.74 -9.37 -2.35
C GLU A 234 -6.66 -8.10 -1.47
N ASN A 235 -5.93 -8.16 -0.36
CA ASN A 235 -5.99 -7.12 0.70
C ASN A 235 -4.72 -6.27 0.80
N LEU A 236 -4.07 -5.98 -0.34
CA LEU A 236 -2.80 -5.27 -0.38
C LEU A 236 -2.99 -3.73 -0.42
N PRO A 237 -2.49 -2.97 0.57
CA PRO A 237 -2.69 -1.53 0.64
C PRO A 237 -1.75 -0.74 -0.27
N GLY A 238 -2.22 0.43 -0.74
CA GLY A 238 -1.38 1.46 -1.35
C GLY A 238 -0.84 1.14 -2.74
N LEU A 239 -1.49 0.24 -3.48
CA LEU A 239 -1.09 -0.15 -4.83
C LEU A 239 -1.60 0.85 -5.88
N SER A 240 -0.73 1.16 -6.85
CA SER A 240 -1.10 1.92 -8.04
C SER A 240 -1.77 1.04 -9.11
N ALA A 241 -2.41 1.64 -10.12
CA ALA A 241 -2.98 0.89 -11.24
C ALA A 241 -1.92 0.03 -11.96
N GLU A 242 -0.70 0.55 -12.12
CA GLU A 242 0.42 -0.21 -12.70
C GLU A 242 0.84 -1.39 -11.82
N ASP A 243 0.78 -1.23 -10.48
CA ASP A 243 1.06 -2.32 -9.55
C ASP A 243 0.01 -3.43 -9.69
N PHE A 244 -1.27 -3.07 -9.81
CA PHE A 244 -2.35 -4.04 -10.01
C PHE A 244 -2.24 -4.79 -11.35
N VAL A 245 -1.86 -4.11 -12.43
CA VAL A 245 -1.58 -4.75 -13.72
C VAL A 245 -0.48 -5.80 -13.59
N THR A 246 0.59 -5.48 -12.86
CA THR A 246 1.68 -6.43 -12.59
C THR A 246 1.22 -7.56 -11.67
N LEU A 247 0.42 -7.24 -10.65
CA LEU A 247 -0.10 -8.21 -9.68
C LEU A 247 -0.91 -9.32 -10.34
N CYS A 248 -1.66 -9.01 -11.41
CA CYS A 248 -2.39 -10.01 -12.19
C CYS A 248 -1.46 -11.08 -12.77
N ILE A 249 -0.24 -10.69 -13.16
CA ILE A 249 0.79 -11.62 -13.67
C ILE A 249 1.34 -12.45 -12.52
N ILE A 250 1.72 -11.80 -11.42
CA ILE A 250 2.30 -12.47 -10.25
C ILE A 250 1.32 -13.51 -9.70
N HIS A 251 0.04 -13.15 -9.55
CA HIS A 251 -1.00 -14.04 -9.02
C HIS A 251 -1.12 -15.35 -9.84
N ARG A 252 -0.83 -15.30 -11.15
CA ARG A 252 -0.86 -16.43 -12.08
C ARG A 252 0.52 -16.98 -12.43
N TYR A 253 1.55 -16.66 -11.65
CA TYR A 253 2.93 -17.05 -11.93
C TYR A 253 3.12 -18.56 -12.12
N LEU A 254 2.60 -19.38 -11.19
CA LEU A 254 2.71 -20.84 -11.30
C LEU A 254 1.95 -21.38 -12.50
N ASP A 255 0.75 -20.86 -12.78
CA ASP A 255 -0.04 -21.25 -13.96
C ASP A 255 0.76 -21.03 -15.25
N PHE A 256 1.43 -19.88 -15.38
CA PHE A 256 2.30 -19.58 -16.51
C PHE A 256 3.52 -20.48 -16.57
N LYS A 257 4.16 -20.76 -15.43
CA LYS A 257 5.34 -21.65 -15.39
C LYS A 257 5.00 -23.09 -15.73
N THR A 258 3.88 -23.60 -15.24
CA THR A 258 3.36 -24.91 -15.66
C THR A 258 3.08 -24.93 -17.16
N GLY A 259 2.52 -23.85 -17.72
CA GLY A 259 2.34 -23.69 -19.17
C GLY A 259 3.66 -23.73 -19.96
N GLU A 260 4.72 -23.06 -19.47
CA GLU A 260 6.05 -23.12 -20.08
C GLU A 260 6.63 -24.54 -20.08
N ILE A 261 6.54 -25.26 -18.96
CA ILE A 261 7.00 -26.65 -18.85
C ILE A 261 6.27 -27.56 -19.85
N TRP A 262 4.95 -27.44 -19.97
CA TRP A 262 4.19 -28.23 -20.95
C TRP A 262 4.54 -27.90 -22.40
N ASN A 263 4.85 -26.63 -22.69
CA ASN A 263 5.34 -26.24 -24.00
C ASN A 263 6.73 -26.82 -24.29
N GLU A 264 7.63 -26.88 -23.30
CA GLU A 264 8.93 -27.53 -23.41
C GLU A 264 8.78 -29.03 -23.72
N ILE A 265 7.97 -29.74 -22.94
CA ILE A 265 7.65 -31.16 -23.18
C ILE A 265 7.10 -31.38 -24.59
N TYR A 266 6.18 -30.52 -25.03
CA TYR A 266 5.58 -30.64 -26.37
C TYR A 266 6.61 -30.45 -27.50
N GLU A 267 7.56 -29.52 -27.33
CA GLU A 267 8.62 -29.31 -28.31
C GLU A 267 9.70 -30.41 -28.27
N GLU A 268 10.04 -30.94 -27.09
CA GLU A 268 10.97 -32.08 -26.96
C GLU A 268 10.45 -33.33 -27.68
N ILE A 269 9.18 -33.70 -27.48
CA ILE A 269 8.52 -34.82 -28.17
C ILE A 269 8.65 -34.68 -29.70
N LYS A 270 8.47 -33.45 -30.22
CA LYS A 270 8.61 -33.18 -31.67
C LYS A 270 10.05 -33.34 -32.14
N LEU A 271 11.03 -32.84 -31.38
CA LEU A 271 12.45 -32.91 -31.73
C LEU A 271 12.98 -34.35 -31.72
N GLU A 272 12.53 -35.16 -30.75
CA GLU A 272 12.84 -36.59 -30.68
C GLU A 272 12.08 -37.43 -31.72
N LYS A 273 11.16 -36.82 -32.46
CA LYS A 273 10.29 -37.47 -33.47
C LYS A 273 9.47 -38.61 -32.86
N LEU A 274 9.11 -38.49 -31.58
CA LEU A 274 8.19 -39.40 -30.94
C LEU A 274 6.78 -39.16 -31.48
N ARG A 275 6.01 -40.23 -31.63
CA ARG A 275 4.62 -40.17 -32.09
C ARG A 275 3.69 -40.52 -30.93
N PRO A 276 3.12 -39.54 -30.21
CA PRO A 276 2.14 -39.79 -29.17
C PRO A 276 0.92 -40.54 -29.72
N VAL A 277 0.28 -41.33 -28.86
CA VAL A 277 -1.02 -41.92 -29.17
C VAL A 277 -2.05 -40.80 -29.33
N THR A 278 -3.09 -41.01 -30.15
CA THR A 278 -4.13 -40.00 -30.42
C THR A 278 -4.72 -39.37 -29.15
N MET A 279 -4.90 -40.17 -28.09
CA MET A 279 -5.39 -39.68 -26.80
C MET A 279 -4.41 -38.68 -26.17
N ASP A 280 -3.13 -39.04 -26.06
CA ASP A 280 -2.09 -38.19 -25.47
C ASP A 280 -1.91 -36.89 -26.25
N LYS A 281 -2.02 -36.96 -27.59
CA LYS A 281 -1.99 -35.78 -28.44
C LYS A 281 -3.14 -34.82 -28.10
N ASN A 282 -4.36 -35.32 -27.97
CA ASN A 282 -5.51 -34.50 -27.60
C ASN A 282 -5.37 -33.89 -26.20
N ILE A 283 -4.78 -34.63 -25.25
CA ILE A 283 -4.50 -34.13 -23.90
C ILE A 283 -3.48 -32.99 -23.95
N LEU A 284 -2.37 -33.16 -24.67
CA LEU A 284 -1.34 -32.12 -24.85
C LEU A 284 -1.90 -30.85 -25.50
N GLU A 285 -2.73 -30.99 -26.53
CA GLU A 285 -3.42 -29.86 -27.18
C GLU A 285 -4.40 -29.18 -26.21
N SER A 286 -5.11 -29.94 -25.38
CA SER A 286 -6.03 -29.38 -24.38
C SER A 286 -5.28 -28.61 -23.29
N ILE A 287 -4.15 -29.13 -22.81
CA ILE A 287 -3.32 -28.48 -21.79
C ILE A 287 -2.72 -27.18 -22.32
N THR A 288 -2.15 -27.20 -23.53
CA THR A 288 -1.56 -26.01 -24.17
C THR A 288 -2.62 -24.95 -24.50
N THR A 289 -3.83 -25.37 -24.88
CA THR A 289 -4.96 -24.44 -25.07
C THR A 289 -5.41 -23.84 -23.74
N ALA A 290 -5.48 -24.64 -22.67
CA ALA A 290 -5.84 -24.16 -21.35
C ALA A 290 -4.84 -23.13 -20.82
N SER A 291 -3.53 -23.36 -20.98
CA SER A 291 -2.49 -22.41 -20.57
C SER A 291 -2.55 -21.10 -21.36
N GLU A 292 -2.77 -21.15 -22.68
CA GLU A 292 -2.98 -19.95 -23.51
C GLU A 292 -4.23 -19.17 -23.10
N ASN A 293 -5.31 -19.86 -22.73
CA ASN A 293 -6.54 -19.23 -22.26
C ASN A 293 -6.34 -18.46 -20.95
N ILE A 294 -5.49 -18.96 -20.03
CA ILE A 294 -5.11 -18.22 -18.82
C ILE A 294 -4.38 -16.92 -19.20
N GLY A 295 -3.44 -16.99 -20.15
CA GLY A 295 -2.75 -15.80 -20.68
C GLY A 295 -3.72 -14.77 -21.27
N LYS A 296 -4.69 -15.22 -22.07
CA LYS A 296 -5.76 -14.37 -22.64
C LYS A 296 -6.64 -13.74 -21.56
N MET A 297 -7.04 -14.52 -20.56
CA MET A 297 -7.84 -14.04 -19.43
C MET A 297 -7.11 -12.94 -18.66
N VAL A 298 -5.83 -13.14 -18.32
CA VAL A 298 -5.03 -12.11 -17.63
C VAL A 298 -4.86 -10.87 -18.49
N ALA A 299 -4.59 -11.02 -19.79
CA ALA A 299 -4.49 -9.88 -20.69
C ALA A 299 -5.82 -9.10 -20.81
N SER A 300 -6.97 -9.80 -20.77
CA SER A 300 -8.30 -9.17 -20.74
C SER A 300 -8.50 -8.37 -19.45
N LEU A 301 -8.19 -8.97 -18.30
CA LEU A 301 -8.31 -8.32 -17.00
C LEU A 301 -7.43 -7.06 -16.91
N GLN A 302 -6.17 -7.15 -17.36
CA GLN A 302 -5.27 -6.00 -17.43
C GLN A 302 -5.83 -4.88 -18.31
N SER A 303 -6.47 -5.22 -19.43
CA SER A 303 -7.14 -4.25 -20.31
C SER A 303 -8.27 -3.52 -19.59
N GLU A 304 -9.15 -4.27 -18.92
CA GLU A 304 -10.28 -3.72 -18.17
C GLU A 304 -9.80 -2.76 -17.06
N MET A 305 -8.74 -3.14 -16.34
CA MET A 305 -8.16 -2.29 -15.29
C MET A 305 -7.59 -0.98 -15.83
N ILE A 306 -6.87 -1.04 -16.96
CA ILE A 306 -6.30 0.14 -17.61
C ILE A 306 -7.42 1.07 -18.13
N GLU A 307 -8.45 0.50 -18.74
CA GLU A 307 -9.61 1.26 -19.25
C GLU A 307 -10.40 1.90 -18.10
N SER A 308 -10.66 1.15 -17.03
CA SER A 308 -11.33 1.65 -15.83
C SER A 308 -10.57 2.82 -15.21
N GLN A 309 -9.23 2.71 -15.10
CA GLN A 309 -8.40 3.80 -14.60
C GLN A 309 -8.48 5.03 -15.49
N ALA A 310 -8.38 4.86 -16.82
CA ALA A 310 -8.50 5.96 -17.76
C ALA A 310 -9.87 6.66 -17.67
N CYS A 311 -10.96 5.89 -17.56
CA CYS A 311 -12.29 6.45 -17.34
C CYS A 311 -12.38 7.23 -16.03
N GLN A 312 -11.81 6.70 -14.94
CA GLN A 312 -11.81 7.37 -13.64
C GLN A 312 -11.01 8.68 -13.66
N ASP A 313 -9.90 8.72 -14.37
CA ASP A 313 -9.07 9.91 -14.54
C ASP A 313 -9.81 11.01 -15.31
N VAL A 314 -10.48 10.64 -16.41
CA VAL A 314 -11.34 11.58 -17.17
C VAL A 314 -12.48 12.13 -16.30
N GLN A 315 -13.12 11.28 -15.49
CA GLN A 315 -14.17 11.73 -14.57
C GLN A 315 -13.63 12.68 -13.49
N ASN A 316 -12.44 12.41 -12.97
CA ASN A 316 -11.80 13.27 -11.96
C ASN A 316 -11.42 14.62 -12.55
N GLU A 317 -10.85 14.63 -13.76
CA GLU A 317 -10.54 15.84 -14.51
C GLU A 317 -11.82 16.67 -14.77
N GLN A 318 -12.92 16.03 -15.19
CA GLN A 318 -14.19 16.71 -15.41
C GLN A 318 -14.75 17.34 -14.13
N LYS A 319 -14.62 16.66 -12.98
CA LYS A 319 -15.01 17.22 -11.67
C LYS A 319 -14.17 18.46 -11.33
N VAL A 320 -12.87 18.43 -11.61
CA VAL A 320 -11.99 19.59 -11.39
C VAL A 320 -12.38 20.76 -12.29
N TYR A 321 -12.62 20.54 -13.59
CA TYR A 321 -13.09 21.61 -14.48
C TYR A 321 -14.43 22.18 -14.04
N THR A 322 -15.37 21.34 -13.63
CA THR A 322 -16.68 21.79 -13.13
C THR A 322 -16.51 22.67 -11.89
N LYS A 323 -15.59 22.32 -10.99
CA LYS A 323 -15.26 23.13 -9.81
C LYS A 323 -14.64 24.48 -10.20
N ILE A 324 -13.74 24.51 -11.19
CA ILE A 324 -13.13 25.75 -11.70
C ILE A 324 -14.21 26.65 -12.32
N GLN A 325 -15.09 26.10 -13.16
CA GLN A 325 -16.20 26.84 -13.77
C GLN A 325 -17.17 27.38 -12.72
N ALA A 326 -17.53 26.58 -11.70
CA ALA A 326 -18.37 27.02 -10.59
C ALA A 326 -17.72 28.18 -9.82
N THR A 327 -16.41 28.09 -9.57
CA THR A 327 -15.64 29.14 -8.90
C THR A 327 -15.63 30.44 -9.73
N HIS A 328 -15.49 30.33 -11.06
CA HIS A 328 -15.56 31.48 -11.96
C HIS A 328 -16.95 32.14 -11.93
N LYS A 329 -18.02 31.34 -12.04
CA LYS A 329 -19.41 31.83 -11.95
C LYS A 329 -19.67 32.52 -10.61
N GLN A 330 -19.20 31.96 -9.50
CA GLN A 330 -19.31 32.60 -8.19
C GLN A 330 -18.57 33.94 -8.13
N ARG A 331 -17.37 34.02 -8.70
CA ARG A 331 -16.60 35.27 -8.78
C ARG A 331 -17.32 36.32 -9.63
N GLU A 332 -17.87 35.94 -10.78
CA GLU A 332 -18.67 36.86 -11.60
C GLU A 332 -19.92 37.37 -10.87
N LEU A 333 -20.64 36.49 -10.18
CA LEU A 333 -21.80 36.88 -9.38
C LEU A 333 -21.40 37.82 -8.24
N ALA A 334 -20.26 37.56 -7.57
CA ALA A 334 -19.72 38.45 -6.55
C ALA A 334 -19.33 39.82 -7.13
N ASN A 335 -18.69 39.86 -8.30
CA ASN A 335 -18.36 41.10 -9.00
C ASN A 335 -19.61 41.89 -9.39
N LYS A 336 -20.62 41.23 -9.98
CA LYS A 336 -21.91 41.87 -10.31
C LYS A 336 -22.64 42.36 -9.06
N SER A 337 -22.59 41.61 -7.96
CA SER A 337 -23.15 42.03 -6.68
C SER A 337 -22.42 43.26 -6.12
N TRP A 338 -21.10 43.29 -6.23
CA TRP A 338 -20.25 44.41 -5.82
C TRP A 338 -20.49 45.66 -6.66
N GLU A 339 -20.56 45.53 -7.99
CA GLU A 339 -20.93 46.63 -8.90
C GLU A 339 -22.32 47.19 -8.57
N ASN A 340 -23.30 46.31 -8.34
CA ASN A 340 -24.64 46.72 -7.90
C ASN A 340 -24.61 47.43 -6.54
N PHE A 341 -23.80 46.96 -5.60
CA PHE A 341 -23.62 47.62 -4.31
C PHE A 341 -23.03 49.01 -4.49
N LEU A 342 -21.90 49.14 -5.22
CA LEU A 342 -21.27 50.41 -5.54
C LEU A 342 -22.23 51.37 -6.25
N ALA A 343 -23.03 50.89 -7.21
CA ALA A 343 -23.99 51.71 -7.93
C ALA A 343 -25.14 52.21 -7.04
N ARG A 344 -25.59 51.40 -6.06
CA ARG A 344 -26.60 51.79 -5.06
C ARG A 344 -26.05 52.83 -4.07
N THR A 345 -24.78 52.75 -3.69
CA THR A 345 -24.19 53.68 -2.72
C THR A 345 -23.70 54.98 -3.36
N SER A 346 -23.28 54.95 -4.63
CA SER A 346 -22.72 56.12 -5.33
C SER A 346 -23.75 56.94 -6.13
N ASN A 347 -24.84 56.34 -6.64
CA ASN A 347 -25.81 57.02 -7.48
C ASN A 347 -27.23 57.03 -6.88
N ALA A 348 -27.71 58.22 -6.52
CA ALA A 348 -29.02 58.42 -5.90
C ALA A 348 -30.23 58.01 -6.78
N LYS A 349 -30.11 58.09 -8.11
CA LYS A 349 -31.19 57.64 -9.02
C LYS A 349 -31.32 56.12 -9.01
N THR A 350 -30.19 55.42 -9.04
CA THR A 350 -30.13 53.95 -9.02
C THR A 350 -30.63 53.39 -7.69
N LEU A 351 -30.30 54.05 -6.56
CA LEU A 351 -30.83 53.72 -5.24
C LEU A 351 -32.36 53.82 -5.16
N LYS A 352 -32.94 54.92 -5.64
CA LYS A 352 -34.41 55.11 -5.67
C LYS A 352 -35.10 54.04 -6.51
N LYS A 353 -34.50 53.63 -7.63
CA LYS A 353 -35.03 52.53 -8.48
C LYS A 353 -34.95 51.18 -7.76
N ALA A 354 -33.84 50.89 -7.10
CA ALA A 354 -33.67 49.65 -6.31
C ALA A 354 -34.65 49.58 -5.13
N LYS A 355 -34.87 50.69 -4.41
CA LYS A 355 -35.85 50.79 -3.33
C LYS A 355 -37.27 50.48 -3.81
N ARG A 356 -37.69 51.04 -4.95
CA ARG A 356 -39.00 50.73 -5.55
C ARG A 356 -39.15 49.25 -5.92
N LEU A 357 -38.09 48.61 -6.41
CA LEU A 357 -38.10 47.17 -6.71
C LEU A 357 -38.20 46.33 -5.44
N GLN A 358 -37.49 46.73 -4.37
CA GLN A 358 -37.57 46.09 -3.07
C GLN A 358 -38.97 46.20 -2.47
N GLU A 359 -39.60 47.38 -2.52
CA GLU A 359 -40.98 47.60 -2.08
C GLU A 359 -41.97 46.72 -2.85
N LYS A 360 -41.82 46.60 -4.18
CA LYS A 360 -42.63 45.69 -5.00
C LYS A 360 -42.42 44.22 -4.62
N ALA A 361 -41.17 43.81 -4.36
CA ALA A 361 -40.87 42.45 -3.94
C ALA A 361 -41.50 42.12 -2.57
N ILE A 362 -41.38 43.06 -1.62
CA ILE A 362 -42.03 42.97 -0.30
C ILE A 362 -43.53 42.83 -0.47
N GLU A 363 -44.17 43.71 -1.26
CA GLU A 363 -45.61 43.65 -1.52
C GLU A 363 -46.02 42.31 -2.14
N SER A 364 -45.27 41.81 -3.11
CA SER A 364 -45.55 40.52 -3.76
C SER A 364 -45.34 39.31 -2.85
N SER A 365 -44.47 39.43 -1.83
CA SER A 365 -44.25 38.39 -0.83
C SER A 365 -45.32 38.36 0.28
N ARG A 366 -46.15 39.42 0.39
CA ARG A 366 -47.25 39.46 1.37
C ARG A 366 -48.33 38.46 0.95
N ARG A 367 -48.76 37.63 1.90
CA ARG A 367 -49.90 36.72 1.69
C ARG A 367 -51.19 37.54 1.54
N SER A 368 -52.00 37.24 0.53
CA SER A 368 -53.25 37.97 0.26
C SER A 368 -54.44 37.56 1.14
N LYS A 369 -54.37 36.42 1.84
CA LYS A 369 -55.45 35.91 2.71
C LYS A 369 -55.01 35.85 4.16
N GLN A 370 -55.75 36.56 5.02
CA GLN A 370 -55.57 36.59 6.47
C GLN A 370 -56.23 35.36 7.13
N PRO A 371 -55.49 34.56 7.92
CA PRO A 371 -56.12 33.56 8.78
C PRO A 371 -56.78 34.23 10.01
N PRO A 372 -57.94 33.76 10.51
CA PRO A 372 -58.76 34.50 11.47
C PRO A 372 -58.16 34.78 12.85
N ASN A 373 -57.08 34.09 13.27
CA ASN A 373 -56.59 34.12 14.66
C ASN A 373 -55.06 34.29 14.80
N ALA A 374 -54.39 35.02 13.90
CA ALA A 374 -52.95 35.26 14.00
C ALA A 374 -52.61 36.73 14.29
N VAL A 375 -51.81 36.97 15.33
CA VAL A 375 -51.23 38.29 15.64
C VAL A 375 -50.02 38.52 14.72
N PHE A 376 -50.11 39.51 13.84
CA PHE A 376 -49.01 39.86 12.93
C PHE A 376 -48.25 41.07 13.42
N HIS A 377 -46.92 40.97 13.41
CA HIS A 377 -46.02 42.11 13.60
C HIS A 377 -45.74 42.76 12.24
N TRP A 378 -45.93 44.06 12.13
CA TRP A 378 -45.50 44.84 10.97
C TRP A 378 -43.98 44.90 10.96
N THR A 379 -43.36 44.27 9.97
CA THR A 379 -41.90 44.29 9.77
C THR A 379 -41.44 45.47 8.90
N ASP A 380 -42.35 46.38 8.54
CA ASP A 380 -42.08 47.51 7.64
C ASP A 380 -41.80 48.79 8.45
N ILE A 381 -40.61 49.37 8.25
CA ILE A 381 -40.20 50.62 8.90
C ILE A 381 -40.45 51.76 7.92
N LYS A 382 -41.54 52.51 8.14
CA LYS A 382 -41.90 53.67 7.31
C LYS A 382 -40.80 54.73 7.34
N GLY A 383 -40.40 55.22 6.17
CA GLY A 383 -39.40 56.29 6.02
C GLY A 383 -37.93 55.84 5.94
N LEU A 384 -37.65 54.52 5.94
CA LEU A 384 -36.29 54.01 5.84
C LEU A 384 -35.69 54.27 4.44
N ASN A 385 -34.68 55.12 4.34
CA ASN A 385 -34.02 55.49 3.07
C ASN A 385 -32.78 54.65 2.74
N THR A 386 -32.48 53.65 3.56
CA THR A 386 -31.41 52.69 3.29
C THR A 386 -31.98 51.39 2.71
N THR A 387 -31.33 50.88 1.66
CA THR A 387 -31.59 49.53 1.13
C THR A 387 -30.62 48.49 1.71
N VAL A 388 -29.69 48.92 2.58
CA VAL A 388 -28.68 48.08 3.23
C VAL A 388 -28.90 48.17 4.75
N PRO A 389 -29.02 47.05 5.48
CA PRO A 389 -29.16 47.10 6.93
C PRO A 389 -27.83 47.55 7.53
N SER A 390 -27.74 48.82 7.92
CA SER A 390 -26.63 49.38 8.68
C SER A 390 -26.96 49.25 10.18
N GLY A 391 -27.00 48.03 10.74
CA GLY A 391 -27.38 47.88 12.15
C GLY A 391 -27.36 46.45 12.69
N ARG A 392 -27.19 46.35 14.02
CA ARG A 392 -27.11 45.11 14.82
C ARG A 392 -28.14 44.06 14.37
N VAL A 393 -27.63 42.86 14.11
CA VAL A 393 -28.44 41.66 13.86
C VAL A 393 -29.36 41.44 15.07
N VAL A 394 -30.67 41.55 14.89
CA VAL A 394 -31.65 41.12 15.88
C VAL A 394 -32.07 39.71 15.50
N THR A 395 -31.64 38.73 16.30
CA THR A 395 -32.13 37.36 16.21
C THR A 395 -33.57 37.33 16.71
N VAL A 396 -34.51 37.24 15.79
CA VAL A 396 -35.92 36.95 16.12
C VAL A 396 -36.02 35.44 16.35
N GLU A 397 -36.47 35.02 17.52
CA GLU A 397 -36.80 33.62 17.78
C GLU A 397 -38.04 33.24 16.96
N SER A 398 -37.82 32.75 15.74
CA SER A 398 -38.86 32.05 14.98
C SER A 398 -39.13 30.68 15.60
N THR A 399 -40.26 30.06 15.23
CA THR A 399 -40.66 28.71 15.60
C THR A 399 -39.47 27.74 15.64
N PRO A 400 -39.23 27.01 16.76
CA PRO A 400 -38.05 26.18 16.94
C PRO A 400 -37.80 25.23 15.77
N ALA A 401 -36.56 25.11 15.32
CA ALA A 401 -36.17 24.27 14.18
C ALA A 401 -36.56 22.79 14.33
N ARG A 402 -36.85 22.32 15.56
CA ARG A 402 -37.40 20.99 15.84
C ARG A 402 -38.80 20.76 15.25
N LEU A 403 -39.56 21.81 14.97
CA LEU A 403 -40.96 21.74 14.52
C LEU A 403 -41.14 21.95 13.00
N VAL A 404 -40.16 22.57 12.32
CA VAL A 404 -40.30 22.97 10.89
C VAL A 404 -39.18 22.38 10.02
N GLY A 405 -38.20 21.65 10.60
CA GLY A 405 -37.03 21.14 9.86
C GLY A 405 -36.03 22.22 9.40
N GLY A 406 -36.43 23.49 9.43
CA GLY A 406 -35.64 24.64 8.99
C GLY A 406 -35.80 24.93 7.50
N PRO A 407 -35.29 26.07 7.00
CA PRO A 407 -35.53 26.55 5.62
C PRO A 407 -34.88 25.71 4.50
N LEU A 408 -34.12 24.68 4.86
CA LEU A 408 -33.30 23.87 3.95
C LEU A 408 -33.54 22.36 4.15
N ALA A 409 -34.61 21.99 4.85
CA ALA A 409 -34.92 20.59 5.18
C ALA A 409 -35.07 19.70 3.92
N ASP A 410 -35.55 20.27 2.82
CA ASP A 410 -35.84 19.57 1.56
C ASP A 410 -34.76 19.78 0.47
N THR A 411 -33.54 20.21 0.84
CA THR A 411 -32.45 20.39 -0.13
C THR A 411 -31.23 19.53 0.21
N ASP A 412 -30.64 18.87 -0.79
CA ASP A 412 -29.44 18.02 -0.69
C ASP A 412 -28.17 18.73 -0.15
N ILE A 413 -28.26 20.03 0.16
CA ILE A 413 -27.19 20.85 0.74
C ILE A 413 -27.10 20.63 2.27
N ALA A 414 -27.98 19.82 2.86
CA ALA A 414 -27.95 19.43 4.27
C ALA A 414 -26.80 18.46 4.60
N LEU A 415 -25.54 18.83 4.34
CA LEU A 415 -24.38 18.07 4.82
C LEU A 415 -23.33 18.95 5.50
N LYS A 416 -23.03 18.52 6.74
CA LYS A 416 -21.87 18.83 7.60
C LYS A 416 -21.90 20.19 8.31
N LYS A 417 -22.54 20.20 9.49
CA LYS A 417 -22.15 21.11 10.59
C LYS A 417 -20.67 20.89 10.91
N LEU A 418 -19.81 21.79 10.47
CA LEU A 418 -18.47 21.93 11.04
C LEU A 418 -18.62 22.54 12.44
N PRO A 419 -17.99 21.96 13.49
CA PRO A 419 -17.96 22.59 14.80
C PRO A 419 -16.97 23.75 14.74
N ILE A 420 -17.49 24.97 14.69
CA ILE A 420 -16.66 26.17 14.92
C ILE A 420 -16.32 26.17 16.41
N ARG A 421 -15.18 25.59 16.76
CA ARG A 421 -14.51 25.79 18.04
C ARG A 421 -13.89 27.19 18.05
N GLY A 422 -14.33 28.02 18.98
CA GLY A 422 -13.69 29.26 19.35
C GLY A 422 -13.82 29.51 20.86
N GLY A 423 -12.79 29.13 21.62
CA GLY A 423 -12.37 29.83 22.83
C GLY A 423 -12.93 29.40 24.21
N ALA A 424 -11.98 29.06 25.09
CA ALA A 424 -11.98 29.14 26.55
C ALA A 424 -12.58 28.00 27.41
N LEU A 425 -11.67 27.38 28.16
CA LEU A 425 -11.85 26.41 29.24
C LEU A 425 -12.71 26.97 30.39
N GLN A 426 -13.72 26.23 30.84
CA GLN A 426 -14.07 26.15 32.25
C GLN A 426 -14.48 24.71 32.64
N ARG A 427 -13.97 24.29 33.80
CA ARG A 427 -14.09 22.96 34.39
C ARG A 427 -15.52 22.64 34.85
N VAL A 428 -15.96 21.44 34.49
CA VAL A 428 -16.61 20.40 35.32
C VAL A 428 -17.72 20.82 36.30
N LYS A 429 -18.91 20.25 36.13
CA LYS A 429 -19.61 19.53 37.22
C LYS A 429 -20.21 18.21 36.71
N ALA A 430 -19.97 17.18 37.51
CA ALA A 430 -20.30 15.79 37.30
C ALA A 430 -21.79 15.48 37.61
N VAL A 431 -22.35 14.56 36.80
CA VAL A 431 -23.12 13.34 37.17
C VAL A 431 -24.37 13.48 38.08
N LYS A 432 -25.50 12.96 37.59
CA LYS A 432 -26.31 11.80 38.10
C LYS A 432 -27.57 11.65 37.20
N THR A 433 -27.74 10.59 36.38
CA THR A 433 -28.30 9.23 36.65
C THR A 433 -29.77 9.31 37.15
N VAL A 434 -30.80 8.54 36.77
CA VAL A 434 -31.09 7.18 36.23
C VAL A 434 -32.51 7.32 35.58
N ASP A 435 -32.96 6.58 34.55
CA ASP A 435 -33.77 5.35 34.69
C ASP A 435 -34.24 4.79 33.33
N GLU A 436 -34.36 3.46 33.30
CA GLU A 436 -34.59 2.52 32.18
C GLU A 436 -36.02 2.52 31.56
N PRO A 437 -36.19 1.94 30.35
CA PRO A 437 -37.50 1.74 29.74
C PRO A 437 -38.18 0.44 30.19
N LYS A 438 -39.48 0.53 30.55
CA LYS A 438 -40.33 -0.65 30.80
C LYS A 438 -40.65 -1.39 29.49
N LYS A 439 -40.34 -2.69 29.48
CA LYS A 439 -40.77 -3.69 28.50
C LYS A 439 -42.28 -3.92 28.55
N SER A 440 -42.92 -4.03 27.40
CA SER A 440 -44.26 -4.58 27.23
C SER A 440 -44.23 -6.11 27.31
N VAL A 441 -45.23 -6.68 28.01
CA VAL A 441 -45.52 -8.12 28.07
C VAL A 441 -46.68 -8.41 27.10
N PRO A 442 -46.66 -9.55 26.37
CA PRO A 442 -47.69 -9.89 25.39
C PRO A 442 -48.87 -10.65 26.03
N THR A 443 -50.02 -10.62 25.35
CA THR A 443 -51.12 -11.59 25.53
C THR A 443 -51.09 -12.58 24.39
#